data_AF-A0A812ILC3-F1
#
_entry.id   AF-A0A812ILC3-F1
#
_cell.length_a   1.000
_cell.length_b   1.000
_cell.length_c   1.000
_cell.angle_alpha   90.00
_cell.angle_beta   90.00
_cell.angle_gamma   90.00
#
_symmetry.space_group_name_H-M   'P 1'
#
loop_
_entity.id
_entity.type
_entity.pdbx_description
1 polymer ?
#
loop_
_entity_poly.entity_id
_entity_poly.type
_entity_poly.pdbx_seq_one_letter_code
_entity_poly.pdbx_strand_id
1 'polypeptide(L)'
;MYGTNENPGLAPRAIESLFRVIRKEEGQGRKSFSVKAYMIELYKQDIIDLLVESRPKDQKSLQVKKDAGRGIMFVEGVSERPIASPEQLKAVLAEGERRRHTASTAMNSSSSRSHLLLSIIVEAVVKDTEQVIYGKITLCDLAGSERPKKSEVSGDALKEAIEINKSLAPRRVN
;
A
#
# COMPACT_ATOMS: atom_id res chain seq x y z
N MET A 1 -6.57 -1.22 12.07
CA MET A 1 -6.57 -1.54 10.63
C MET A 1 -6.60 -3.04 10.35
N TYR A 2 -5.72 -3.82 10.97
CA TYR A 2 -5.52 -5.25 10.66
C TYR A 2 -6.32 -6.21 11.55
N GLY A 3 -6.50 -5.89 12.84
CA GLY A 3 -7.26 -6.71 13.79
C GLY A 3 -6.53 -7.97 14.22
N THR A 4 -7.23 -8.92 14.85
CA THR A 4 -6.70 -10.23 15.24
C THR A 4 -7.32 -11.34 14.39
N ASN A 5 -6.82 -12.57 14.50
CA ASN A 5 -7.42 -13.73 13.82
C ASN A 5 -8.88 -13.96 14.26
N GLU A 6 -9.19 -13.71 15.53
CA GLU A 6 -10.53 -13.88 16.11
C GLU A 6 -11.45 -12.68 15.80
N ASN A 7 -10.87 -11.48 15.67
CA ASN A 7 -11.61 -10.28 15.30
C ASN A 7 -10.89 -9.52 14.17
N PRO A 8 -11.12 -9.93 12.90
CA PRO A 8 -10.42 -9.35 11.76
C PRO A 8 -10.75 -7.86 11.63
N GLY A 9 -9.74 -7.06 11.28
CA GLY A 9 -9.88 -5.62 11.05
C GLY A 9 -10.44 -5.29 9.67
N LEU A 10 -10.31 -4.02 9.27
CA LEU A 10 -10.79 -3.52 7.99
C LEU A 10 -10.07 -4.16 6.80
N ALA A 11 -8.74 -4.29 6.84
CA ALA A 11 -7.95 -4.89 5.75
C ALA A 11 -8.42 -6.30 5.38
N PRO A 12 -8.39 -7.29 6.29
CA PRO A 12 -8.83 -8.65 5.97
C PRO A 12 -10.30 -8.71 5.55
N ARG A 13 -11.19 -7.89 6.14
CA ARG A 13 -12.60 -7.82 5.74
C ARG A 13 -12.79 -7.23 4.35
N ALA A 14 -12.02 -6.21 3.98
CA ALA A 14 -12.06 -5.60 2.66
C ALA A 14 -11.58 -6.57 1.58
N ILE A 15 -10.52 -7.35 1.86
CA ILE A 15 -10.03 -8.42 0.98
C ILE A 15 -11.13 -9.46 0.74
N GLU A 16 -11.76 -9.96 1.79
CA GLU A 16 -12.88 -10.92 1.67
C GLU A 16 -14.07 -10.35 0.88
N SER A 17 -14.42 -9.11 1.16
CA SER A 17 -15.51 -8.43 0.46
C SER A 17 -15.21 -8.27 -1.03
N LEU A 18 -13.98 -7.86 -1.38
CA LEU A 18 -13.53 -7.70 -2.76
C LEU A 18 -13.68 -8.99 -3.56
N PHE A 19 -13.12 -10.10 -3.06
CA PHE A 19 -13.17 -11.38 -3.76
C PHE A 19 -14.58 -11.95 -3.83
N ARG A 20 -15.44 -11.67 -2.85
CA ARG A 20 -16.87 -12.02 -2.90
C ARG A 20 -17.59 -11.30 -4.05
N VAL A 21 -17.33 -10.00 -4.23
CA VAL A 21 -17.90 -9.21 -5.32
C VAL A 21 -17.37 -9.69 -6.67
N ILE A 22 -16.06 -9.93 -6.79
CA ILE A 22 -15.44 -10.45 -8.02
C ILE A 22 -16.10 -11.77 -8.42
N ARG A 23 -16.15 -12.76 -7.52
CA ARG A 23 -16.75 -14.07 -7.81
C ARG A 23 -18.23 -13.97 -8.20
N LYS A 24 -18.99 -13.08 -7.56
CA LYS A 24 -20.39 -12.82 -7.90
C LYS A 24 -20.54 -12.26 -9.33
N GLU A 25 -19.68 -11.33 -9.72
CA GLU A 25 -19.69 -10.73 -11.06
C GLU A 25 -19.20 -11.71 -12.14
N GLU A 26 -18.16 -12.50 -11.84
CA GLU A 26 -17.67 -13.57 -12.72
C GLU A 26 -18.73 -14.65 -12.96
N GLY A 27 -19.51 -15.00 -11.92
CA GLY A 27 -20.62 -15.95 -12.02
C GLY A 27 -21.74 -15.50 -12.96
N GLN A 28 -21.85 -14.20 -13.27
CA GLN A 28 -22.79 -13.69 -14.29
C GLN A 28 -22.25 -13.89 -15.71
N GLY A 29 -20.98 -14.24 -15.87
CA GLY A 29 -20.34 -14.54 -17.14
C GLY A 29 -20.01 -13.33 -18.02
N ARG A 30 -20.37 -12.10 -17.63
CA ARG A 30 -20.24 -10.86 -18.44
C ARG A 30 -18.86 -10.21 -18.39
N LYS A 31 -18.08 -10.47 -17.33
CA LYS A 31 -16.79 -9.84 -17.08
C LYS A 31 -15.76 -10.90 -16.65
N SER A 32 -14.49 -10.68 -16.98
CA SER A 32 -13.35 -11.40 -16.42
C SER A 32 -12.46 -10.45 -15.64
N PHE A 33 -11.90 -10.91 -14.51
CA PHE A 33 -11.12 -10.05 -13.63
C PHE A 33 -9.66 -10.51 -13.52
N SER A 34 -8.76 -9.54 -13.38
CA SER A 34 -7.38 -9.75 -12.96
C SER A 34 -7.07 -8.86 -11.77
N VAL A 35 -6.45 -9.42 -10.74
CA VAL A 35 -6.09 -8.67 -9.53
C VAL A 35 -4.58 -8.68 -9.39
N LYS A 36 -4.03 -7.50 -9.12
CA LYS A 36 -2.62 -7.31 -8.75
C LYS A 36 -2.56 -6.55 -7.44
N ALA A 37 -1.52 -6.82 -6.65
CA ALA A 37 -1.27 -6.05 -5.44
C ALA A 37 0.20 -5.68 -5.32
N TYR A 38 0.45 -4.52 -4.73
CA TYR A 38 1.77 -4.10 -4.30
C TYR A 38 1.68 -3.46 -2.92
N MET A 39 2.75 -3.54 -2.15
CA MET A 39 2.80 -3.02 -0.79
C MET A 39 4.07 -2.21 -0.60
N ILE A 40 3.92 -0.98 -0.12
CA ILE A 40 5.03 -0.05 0.07
C ILE A 40 5.00 0.54 1.48
N GLU A 41 6.19 0.89 1.94
CA GLU A 41 6.38 1.74 3.11
C GLU A 41 6.87 3.11 2.64
N LEU A 42 6.23 4.17 3.13
CA LEU A 42 6.71 5.52 2.96
C LEU A 42 7.37 5.94 4.27
N TYR A 43 8.69 5.97 4.27
CA TYR A 43 9.49 6.43 5.40
C TYR A 43 10.16 7.74 5.00
N LYS A 44 9.80 8.84 5.69
CA LYS A 44 10.15 10.22 5.29
C LYS A 44 9.68 10.52 3.86
N GLN A 45 10.60 10.65 2.90
CA GLN A 45 10.31 10.91 1.48
C GLN A 45 10.66 9.72 0.58
N ASP A 46 11.19 8.64 1.16
CA ASP A 46 11.60 7.46 0.42
C ASP A 46 10.49 6.42 0.39
N ILE A 47 10.27 5.87 -0.81
CA ILE A 47 9.33 4.78 -1.03
C ILE A 47 10.13 3.48 -1.03
N ILE A 48 9.77 2.58 -0.12
CA ILE A 48 10.38 1.28 0.07
C ILE A 48 9.39 0.22 -0.41
N ASP A 49 9.85 -0.68 -1.29
CA ASP A 49 9.07 -1.83 -1.73
C ASP A 49 9.13 -2.93 -0.66
N LEU A 50 7.99 -3.29 -0.08
CA LEU A 50 7.91 -4.33 0.94
C LEU A 50 7.79 -5.74 0.36
N LEU A 51 7.62 -5.89 -0.95
CA LEU A 51 7.42 -7.19 -1.60
C LEU A 51 8.68 -7.78 -2.25
N VAL A 52 9.83 -7.12 -2.11
CA VAL A 52 11.15 -7.63 -2.50
C VAL A 52 12.15 -7.61 -1.35
N GLU A 53 13.10 -8.55 -1.36
CA GLU A 53 14.12 -8.66 -0.29
C GLU A 53 15.22 -7.62 -0.42
N SER A 54 15.66 -7.35 -1.66
CA SER A 54 16.55 -6.23 -1.94
C SER A 54 16.32 -5.79 -3.39
N ARG A 55 16.37 -4.48 -3.62
CA ARG A 55 16.44 -3.95 -4.98
C ARG A 55 17.89 -3.77 -5.38
N PRO A 56 18.27 -4.12 -6.62
CA PRO A 56 19.61 -3.87 -7.14
C PRO A 56 20.00 -2.40 -6.93
N LYS A 57 21.26 -2.14 -6.53
CA LYS A 57 21.75 -0.78 -6.20
C LYS A 57 21.70 0.19 -7.39
N ASP A 58 21.66 -0.35 -8.59
CA ASP A 58 21.55 0.31 -9.89
C ASP A 58 20.10 0.60 -10.31
N GLN A 59 19.10 0.05 -9.61
CA GLN A 59 17.70 0.30 -9.90
C GLN A 59 17.29 1.71 -9.44
N LYS A 60 16.61 2.45 -10.32
CA LYS A 60 16.07 3.79 -10.01
C LYS A 60 15.16 3.75 -8.78
N SER A 61 15.16 4.86 -8.02
CA SER A 61 14.23 5.06 -6.92
C SER A 61 12.78 4.93 -7.40
N LEU A 62 11.92 4.41 -6.52
CA LEU A 62 10.49 4.33 -6.78
C LEU A 62 9.90 5.73 -6.90
N GLN A 63 9.02 5.93 -7.88
CA GLN A 63 8.41 7.23 -8.13
C GLN A 63 6.90 7.10 -8.31
N VAL A 64 6.14 8.00 -7.69
CA VAL A 64 4.71 8.09 -7.93
C VAL A 64 4.46 8.77 -9.27
N LYS A 65 3.74 8.10 -10.17
CA LYS A 65 3.33 8.62 -11.47
C LYS A 65 1.82 8.58 -11.63
N LYS A 66 1.30 9.44 -12.51
CA LYS A 66 -0.08 9.41 -12.95
C LYS A 66 -0.16 8.65 -14.27
N ASP A 67 -1.00 7.63 -14.33
CA ASP A 67 -1.37 7.00 -15.59
C ASP A 67 -2.34 7.93 -16.32
N ALA A 68 -1.89 8.55 -17.42
CA ALA A 68 -2.68 9.52 -18.17
C ALA A 68 -3.90 8.87 -18.85
N GLY A 69 -3.81 7.59 -19.23
CA GLY A 69 -4.90 6.86 -19.88
C GLY A 69 -5.95 6.37 -18.89
N ARG A 70 -5.54 5.99 -17.67
CA ARG A 70 -6.44 5.45 -16.63
C ARG A 70 -6.88 6.48 -15.59
N GLY A 71 -6.18 7.61 -15.49
CA GLY A 71 -6.40 8.64 -14.47
C GLY A 71 -5.99 8.23 -13.06
N ILE A 72 -5.27 7.11 -12.90
CA ILE A 72 -4.92 6.50 -11.60
C ILE A 72 -3.45 6.80 -11.27
N MET A 73 -3.16 7.06 -9.99
CA MET A 73 -1.79 7.16 -9.49
C MET A 73 -1.20 5.76 -9.27
N PHE A 74 0.03 5.51 -9.73
CA PHE A 74 0.76 4.26 -9.53
C PHE A 74 2.21 4.54 -9.12
N VAL A 75 2.92 3.51 -8.66
CA VAL A 75 4.35 3.63 -8.31
C VAL A 75 5.16 2.93 -9.39
N GLU A 76 5.94 3.68 -10.15
CA GLU A 76 6.79 3.10 -11.18
C GLU A 76 7.94 2.31 -10.57
N GLY A 77 8.16 1.10 -11.10
CA GLY A 77 9.23 0.20 -10.67
C GLY A 77 8.93 -0.56 -9.37
N VAL A 78 7.70 -0.47 -8.85
CA VAL A 78 7.26 -1.29 -7.71
C VAL A 78 6.97 -2.72 -8.16
N SER A 79 7.19 -3.66 -7.26
CA SER A 79 6.93 -5.07 -7.51
C SER A 79 5.45 -5.37 -7.32
N GLU A 80 4.77 -5.63 -8.43
CA GLU A 80 3.38 -6.06 -8.43
C GLU A 80 3.29 -7.60 -8.39
N ARG A 81 2.44 -8.13 -7.52
CA ARG A 81 2.15 -9.57 -7.48
C ARG A 81 0.76 -9.85 -8.05
N PRO A 82 0.62 -10.83 -8.96
CA PRO A 82 -0.69 -11.31 -9.36
C PRO A 82 -1.34 -12.05 -8.20
N ILE A 83 -2.65 -11.82 -8.01
CA ILE A 83 -3.42 -12.35 -6.91
C ILE A 83 -4.64 -13.09 -7.49
N ALA A 84 -4.70 -14.39 -7.26
CA ALA A 84 -5.80 -15.25 -7.69
C ALA A 84 -6.79 -15.57 -6.56
N SER A 85 -6.43 -15.32 -5.29
CA SER A 85 -7.27 -15.68 -4.15
C SER A 85 -7.16 -14.69 -2.98
N PRO A 86 -8.18 -14.60 -2.11
CA PRO A 86 -8.10 -13.79 -0.91
C PRO A 86 -6.98 -14.24 0.04
N GLU A 87 -6.66 -15.53 0.10
CA GLU A 87 -5.56 -16.08 0.88
C GLU A 87 -4.20 -15.57 0.40
N GLN A 88 -4.00 -15.50 -0.93
CA GLN A 88 -2.77 -14.94 -1.50
C GLN A 88 -2.63 -13.45 -1.14
N LEU A 89 -3.72 -12.68 -1.17
CA LEU A 89 -3.68 -11.27 -0.79
C LEU A 89 -3.41 -11.06 0.71
N LYS A 90 -3.98 -11.91 1.57
CA LYS A 90 -3.67 -11.92 3.00
C LYS A 90 -2.21 -12.29 3.27
N ALA A 91 -1.65 -13.23 2.51
CA ALA A 91 -0.23 -13.59 2.61
C ALA A 91 0.68 -12.42 2.22
N VAL A 92 0.34 -11.69 1.14
CA VAL A 92 1.06 -10.46 0.75
C VAL A 92 1.00 -9.41 1.85
N LEU A 93 -0.17 -9.22 2.46
CA LEU A 93 -0.33 -8.30 3.59
C LEU A 93 0.57 -8.69 4.78
N ALA A 94 0.52 -9.96 5.20
CA ALA A 94 1.31 -10.45 6.32
C ALA A 94 2.83 -10.40 6.05
N GLU A 95 3.26 -10.68 4.81
CA GLU A 95 4.66 -10.55 4.41
C GLU A 95 5.15 -9.11 4.51
N GLY A 96 4.36 -8.15 4.02
CA GLY A 96 4.70 -6.74 4.10
C GLY A 96 4.75 -6.23 5.55
N GLU A 97 3.84 -6.67 6.42
CA GLU A 97 3.87 -6.35 7.85
C GLU A 97 5.15 -6.88 8.53
N ARG A 98 5.50 -8.15 8.26
CA ARG A 98 6.73 -8.76 8.79
C ARG A 98 7.97 -7.99 8.32
N ARG A 99 8.03 -7.61 7.05
CA ARG A 99 9.17 -6.86 6.49
C ARG A 99 9.26 -5.45 7.04
N ARG A 100 8.14 -4.74 7.20
CA ARG A 100 8.10 -3.44 7.89
C ARG A 100 8.71 -3.54 9.28
N HIS A 101 8.36 -4.59 10.04
CA HIS A 101 8.94 -4.81 11.36
C HIS A 101 10.46 -5.04 11.31
N THR A 102 10.95 -5.88 10.40
CA THR A 102 12.40 -6.13 10.24
C THR A 102 13.15 -4.87 9.79
N ALA A 103 12.60 -4.12 8.82
CA ALA A 103 13.18 -2.88 8.33
C ALA A 103 13.25 -1.81 9.43
N SER A 104 12.19 -1.72 10.24
CA SER A 104 12.14 -0.87 11.44
C SER A 104 13.28 -1.17 12.41
N THR A 105 13.51 -2.45 12.72
CA THR A 105 14.60 -2.87 13.62
C THR A 105 15.98 -2.60 13.02
N ALA A 106 16.16 -2.81 11.72
CA ALA A 106 17.44 -2.63 11.04
C ALA A 106 17.83 -1.15 10.87
N MET A 107 16.86 -0.26 10.64
CA MET A 107 17.09 1.18 10.43
C MET A 107 16.98 2.02 11.72
N ASN A 108 16.80 1.39 12.89
CA ASN A 108 16.40 2.08 14.13
C ASN A 108 15.16 2.99 13.93
N SER A 109 14.33 2.71 12.92
CA SER A 109 13.11 3.46 12.64
C SER A 109 11.95 2.79 13.35
N SER A 110 11.16 3.56 14.10
CA SER A 110 9.94 3.02 14.70
C SER A 110 8.87 2.84 13.63
N SER A 111 8.09 1.76 13.68
CA SER A 111 6.93 1.58 12.79
C SER A 111 5.89 2.71 12.97
N SER A 112 5.89 3.41 14.11
CA SER A 112 5.08 4.62 14.33
C SER A 112 5.48 5.81 13.46
N ARG A 113 6.63 5.73 12.78
CA ARG A 113 7.27 6.80 12.00
C ARG A 113 7.28 6.57 10.49
N SER A 114 6.58 5.53 10.04
CA SER A 114 6.45 5.15 8.63
C SER A 114 4.98 4.99 8.27
N HIS A 115 4.60 5.35 7.04
CA HIS A 115 3.26 5.03 6.52
C HIS A 115 3.31 3.73 5.75
N LEU A 116 2.27 2.92 5.88
CA LEU A 116 2.15 1.64 5.19
C LEU A 116 0.98 1.70 4.20
N LEU A 117 1.24 1.35 2.95
CA LEU A 117 0.23 1.38 1.89
C LEU A 117 0.16 0.01 1.20
N LEU A 118 -1.00 -0.64 1.28
CA LEU A 118 -1.33 -1.79 0.45
C LEU A 118 -2.23 -1.32 -0.69
N SER A 119 -1.75 -1.42 -1.92
CA SER A 119 -2.51 -1.10 -3.12
C SER A 119 -2.97 -2.38 -3.82
N ILE A 120 -4.26 -2.44 -4.15
CA ILE A 120 -4.90 -3.52 -4.88
C ILE A 120 -5.46 -2.93 -6.16
N ILE A 121 -4.95 -3.41 -7.29
CA ILE A 121 -5.39 -3.04 -8.63
C ILE A 121 -6.29 -4.16 -9.13
N VAL A 122 -7.48 -3.79 -9.59
CA VAL A 122 -8.47 -4.68 -10.18
C VAL A 122 -8.70 -4.24 -11.61
N GLU A 123 -8.43 -5.14 -12.53
CA GLU A 123 -8.73 -4.97 -13.94
C GLU A 123 -9.92 -5.86 -14.28
N ALA A 124 -10.95 -5.29 -14.92
CA ALA A 124 -12.11 -6.03 -15.38
C ALA A 124 -12.27 -5.84 -16.89
N VAL A 125 -12.36 -6.93 -17.64
CA VAL A 125 -12.63 -6.92 -19.07
C VAL A 125 -14.08 -7.32 -19.29
N VAL A 126 -14.86 -6.45 -19.93
CA VAL A 126 -16.24 -6.73 -20.34
C VAL A 126 -16.20 -7.59 -21.61
N LYS A 127 -16.78 -8.78 -21.59
CA LYS A 127 -16.62 -9.75 -22.68
C LYS A 127 -17.25 -9.31 -24.01
N ASP A 128 -18.38 -8.60 -23.93
CA ASP A 128 -19.14 -8.23 -25.13
C ASP A 128 -18.50 -7.05 -25.90
N THR A 129 -17.81 -6.16 -25.18
CA THR A 129 -17.26 -4.92 -25.75
C THR A 129 -15.74 -4.87 -25.74
N GLU A 130 -15.08 -5.88 -25.15
CA GLU A 130 -13.65 -5.90 -24.81
C GLU A 130 -13.18 -4.67 -24.02
N GLN A 131 -14.11 -3.91 -23.44
CA GLN A 131 -13.80 -2.71 -22.68
C GLN A 131 -13.08 -3.10 -21.39
N VAL A 132 -11.94 -2.47 -21.15
CA VAL A 132 -11.16 -2.66 -19.91
C VAL A 132 -11.48 -1.56 -18.91
N ILE A 133 -11.87 -1.97 -17.71
CA ILE A 133 -12.19 -1.12 -16.57
C ILE A 133 -11.13 -1.32 -15.49
N TYR A 134 -10.58 -0.23 -14.99
CA TYR A 134 -9.56 -0.25 -13.94
C TYR A 134 -10.12 0.30 -12.63
N GLY A 135 -9.95 -0.46 -11.56
CA GLY A 135 -10.20 -0.03 -10.19
C GLY A 135 -8.91 -0.13 -9.37
N LYS A 136 -8.71 0.81 -8.45
CA LYS A 136 -7.63 0.74 -7.47
C LYS A 136 -8.16 1.03 -6.08
N ILE A 137 -7.88 0.13 -5.15
CA ILE A 137 -8.12 0.29 -3.72
C ILE A 137 -6.77 0.46 -3.05
N THR A 138 -6.62 1.50 -2.23
CA THR A 138 -5.41 1.69 -1.41
C THR A 138 -5.81 1.72 0.05
N LEU A 139 -5.27 0.77 0.82
CA LEU A 139 -5.41 0.69 2.25
C LEU A 139 -4.18 1.35 2.88
N CYS A 140 -4.39 2.48 3.56
CA CYS A 140 -3.33 3.26 4.18
C CYS A 140 -3.37 3.12 5.71
N ASP A 141 -2.27 2.69 6.29
CA ASP A 141 -2.00 2.76 7.73
C ASP A 141 -0.94 3.84 7.95
N LEU A 142 -1.41 5.00 8.38
CA LEU A 142 -0.59 6.22 8.46
C LEU A 142 0.21 6.24 9.75
N ALA A 143 1.40 6.83 9.69
CA ALA A 143 2.26 7.09 10.84
C ALA A 143 1.51 7.90 11.91
N GLY A 144 2.02 7.82 13.14
CA GLY A 144 1.52 8.59 14.26
C GLY A 144 1.51 10.09 13.94
N SER A 145 0.43 10.76 14.35
CA SER A 145 0.23 12.21 14.14
C SER A 145 0.69 13.05 15.34
N GLU A 146 1.43 12.44 16.28
CA GLU A 146 1.92 13.13 17.46
C GLU A 146 2.78 14.34 17.07
N ARG A 147 2.41 15.49 17.62
CA ARG A 147 3.10 16.75 17.35
C ARG A 147 4.42 16.78 18.13
N PRO A 148 5.57 17.01 17.47
CA PRO A 148 6.87 17.04 18.15
C PRO A 148 6.96 18.08 19.27
N LYS A 149 6.16 19.16 19.22
CA LYS A 149 6.10 20.18 20.29
C LYS A 149 5.64 19.65 21.67
N LYS A 150 5.04 18.45 21.75
CA LYS A 150 4.63 17.80 23.01
C LYS A 150 5.58 16.67 23.45
N SER A 151 6.60 16.36 22.65
CA SER A 151 7.54 15.27 22.92
C SER A 151 8.89 15.85 23.32
N GLU A 152 9.54 15.32 24.36
CA GLU A 152 10.90 15.70 24.82
C GLU A 152 12.01 15.22 23.83
N VAL A 153 11.69 15.13 22.55
CA VAL A 153 12.56 14.59 21.52
C VAL A 153 13.45 15.72 20.99
N SER A 154 14.76 15.60 21.22
CA SER A 154 15.76 16.59 20.84
C SER A 154 16.65 16.09 19.68
N GLY A 155 17.29 17.01 18.95
CA GLY A 155 18.27 16.66 17.91
C GLY A 155 17.67 16.06 16.63
N ASP A 156 18.33 15.06 16.03
CA ASP A 156 17.94 14.51 14.72
C ASP A 156 16.58 13.77 14.73
N ALA A 157 16.17 13.24 15.89
CA ALA A 157 14.85 12.64 16.06
C ALA A 157 13.70 13.67 15.95
N LEU A 158 13.95 14.94 16.27
CA LEU A 158 12.99 16.04 16.06
C LEU A 158 12.84 16.36 14.57
N LYS A 159 13.96 16.41 13.83
CA LYS A 159 13.94 16.64 12.36
C LYS A 159 13.18 15.54 11.64
N GLU A 160 13.39 14.29 12.04
CA GLU A 160 12.66 13.13 11.51
C GLU A 160 11.15 13.23 11.79
N ALA A 161 10.75 13.52 13.04
CA ALA A 161 9.35 13.69 13.39
C ALA A 161 8.66 14.82 12.59
N ILE A 162 9.40 15.89 12.26
CA ILE A 162 8.92 16.97 11.40
C ILE A 162 8.71 16.48 9.96
N GLU A 163 9.66 15.73 9.38
CA GLU A 163 9.55 15.22 8.01
C GLU A 163 8.39 14.22 7.83
N ILE A 164 8.17 13.35 8.81
CA ILE A 164 7.04 12.40 8.79
C ILE A 164 5.70 13.14 8.86
N ASN A 165 5.63 14.19 9.69
CA ASN A 165 4.44 15.01 9.78
C ASN A 165 4.22 15.88 8.53
N LYS A 166 5.27 16.23 7.77
CA LYS A 166 5.11 16.94 6.49
C LYS A 166 4.36 16.11 5.45
N SER A 167 4.51 14.78 5.43
CA SER A 167 3.74 13.93 4.52
C SER A 167 2.27 13.79 4.91
N LEU A 168 1.91 14.16 6.15
CA LEU A 168 0.55 14.16 6.69
C LEU A 168 -0.12 15.54 6.69
N ALA A 169 0.68 16.61 6.69
CA ALA A 169 0.17 17.97 6.71
C ALA A 169 -0.43 18.34 5.34
N PRO A 170 -1.61 18.99 5.31
CA PRO A 170 -2.14 19.51 4.06
C PRO A 170 -1.13 20.48 3.44
N ARG A 171 -0.72 20.24 2.19
CA ARG A 171 0.01 21.24 1.41
C ARG A 171 -0.88 22.48 1.35
N ARG A 172 -0.50 23.54 2.06
CA ARG A 172 -1.07 24.86 1.83
C ARG A 172 -0.73 25.25 0.40
N VAL A 173 -1.73 25.22 -0.46
CA VAL A 173 -1.67 25.84 -1.77
C VAL A 173 -1.70 27.34 -1.47
N ASN A 174 -0.54 27.99 -1.58
CA ASN A 174 -0.47 29.44 -1.63
C ASN A 174 -0.74 29.90 -3.05
#